data_AF-A0A397UXT8-F1
#
_entry.id   AF-A0A397UXT8-F1
#
_cell.length_a   1.000
_cell.length_b   1.000
_cell.length_c   1.000
_cell.angle_alpha   90.00
_cell.angle_beta   90.00
_cell.angle_gamma   90.00
#
_symmetry.space_group_name_H-M   'P 1'
#
loop_
_entity.id
_entity.type
_entity.pdbx_description
1 polymer ?
#
loop_
_entity_poly.entity_id
_entity_poly.type
_entity_poly.pdbx_seq_one_letter_code
_entity_poly.pdbx_strand_id
1 'polypeptide(L)'
;MPEFNESIFFFRYEYLSFREAIRQIPDFRWCHNQNCGSGQEHLGKDISPIMICIACGKLNCFTHDVIWHVGRTCTEYEAEKNTIEGATRDTIERETKTCPGCGIRIYKYGGCTHMTCKCGHQFCWLCCADYKNIIDYGNNYHELTCELYSKSAYLI
;
A
#
# COMPACT_ATOMS: atom_id res chain seq x y z
N MET A 1 24.18 30.54 -4.96
CA MET A 1 24.28 29.34 -4.11
C MET A 1 23.26 29.53 -2.99
N PRO A 2 22.30 28.63 -2.75
CA PRO A 2 21.33 28.84 -1.68
C PRO A 2 22.00 28.62 -0.33
N GLU A 3 21.81 29.56 0.59
CA GLU A 3 22.30 29.50 1.97
C GLU A 3 21.71 28.29 2.68
N PHE A 4 22.57 27.40 3.17
CA PHE A 4 22.18 26.22 3.93
C PHE A 4 21.80 26.67 5.35
N ASN A 5 20.51 26.86 5.60
CA ASN A 5 20.04 27.34 6.90
C ASN A 5 19.94 26.18 7.91
N GLU A 6 21.06 25.85 8.54
CA GLU A 6 21.18 24.81 9.58
C GLU A 6 20.14 24.99 10.71
N SER A 7 19.79 26.23 11.05
CA SER A 7 18.82 26.51 12.12
C SER A 7 17.42 25.99 11.78
N ILE A 8 16.94 26.15 10.54
CA ILE A 8 15.62 25.67 10.11
C ILE A 8 15.57 24.14 10.13
N PHE A 9 16.65 23.48 9.69
CA PHE A 9 16.74 22.02 9.74
C PHE A 9 16.73 21.51 11.18
N PHE A 10 17.47 22.17 12.07
CA PHE A 10 17.49 21.84 13.48
C PHE A 10 16.11 22.01 14.14
N PHE A 11 15.45 23.16 13.95
CA PHE A 11 14.10 23.39 14.51
C PHE A 11 13.06 22.40 13.97
N ARG A 12 13.14 22.06 12.69
CA ARG A 12 12.25 21.03 12.10
C ARG A 12 12.52 19.66 12.73
N TYR A 13 13.78 19.29 12.91
CA TYR A 13 14.17 18.04 13.56
C TYR A 13 13.64 17.97 14.99
N GLU A 14 13.89 19.00 15.81
CA GLU A 14 13.39 19.06 17.20
C GLU A 14 11.86 18.95 17.26
N TYR A 15 11.16 19.69 16.41
CA TYR A 15 9.70 19.65 16.34
C TYR A 15 9.17 18.25 15.99
N LEU A 16 9.77 17.58 14.99
CA LEU A 16 9.35 16.23 14.59
C LEU A 16 9.71 15.20 15.67
N SER A 17 10.89 15.31 16.28
CA SER A 17 11.33 14.44 17.38
C SER A 17 10.40 14.56 18.59
N PHE A 18 10.07 15.79 18.99
CA PHE A 18 9.11 16.06 20.06
C PHE A 18 7.72 15.48 19.73
N ARG A 19 7.21 15.74 18.52
CA ARG A 19 5.90 15.21 18.12
C ARG A 19 5.85 13.69 18.13
N GLU A 20 6.94 13.04 17.75
CA GLU A 20 7.06 11.59 17.78
C GLU A 20 7.12 11.05 19.21
N ALA A 21 7.88 11.70 20.09
CA ALA A 21 7.93 11.31 21.51
C ALA A 21 6.55 11.41 22.18
N ILE A 22 5.83 12.51 21.93
CA ILE A 22 4.49 12.73 22.49
C ILE A 22 3.45 11.75 21.91
N ARG A 23 3.59 11.34 20.63
CA ARG A 23 2.72 10.33 20.02
C ARG A 23 2.73 8.98 20.73
N GLN A 24 3.79 8.67 21.46
CA GLN A 24 3.92 7.41 22.19
C GLN A 24 3.08 7.37 23.49
N ILE A 25 2.51 8.50 23.92
CA ILE A 25 1.61 8.54 25.08
C ILE A 25 0.28 7.87 24.68
N PRO A 26 -0.15 6.79 25.35
CA PRO A 26 -1.27 5.95 24.89
C PRO A 26 -2.58 6.72 24.66
N ASP A 27 -2.88 7.65 25.57
CA ASP A 27 -4.13 8.41 25.57
C ASP A 27 -4.01 9.74 24.82
N PHE A 28 -2.85 10.07 24.25
CA PHE A 28 -2.62 11.32 23.53
C PHE A 28 -2.91 11.17 22.03
N ARG A 29 -3.56 12.18 21.43
CA ARG A 29 -3.72 12.29 19.98
C ARG A 29 -3.46 13.73 19.51
N TRP A 30 -2.87 13.86 18.32
CA TRP A 30 -2.78 15.14 17.62
C TRP A 30 -4.12 15.45 16.94
N CYS A 31 -4.50 16.73 16.85
CA CYS A 31 -5.63 17.13 16.01
C CYS A 31 -5.27 16.95 14.53
N HIS A 32 -6.15 16.32 13.75
CA HIS A 32 -5.95 16.10 12.31
C HIS A 32 -6.48 17.24 11.43
N ASN A 33 -6.98 18.32 12.04
CA ASN A 33 -7.31 19.52 11.29
C ASN A 33 -5.99 20.16 10.81
N GLN A 34 -5.81 20.28 9.50
CA GLN A 34 -4.57 20.79 8.88
C GLN A 34 -4.18 22.20 9.37
N ASN A 35 -5.15 22.98 9.82
CA ASN A 35 -4.94 24.32 10.37
C ASN A 35 -4.77 24.34 11.90
N CYS A 36 -4.60 23.19 12.53
CA CYS A 36 -4.50 23.03 13.98
C CYS A 36 -3.30 22.16 14.37
N GLY A 37 -2.37 22.74 15.13
CA GLY A 37 -1.18 22.04 15.62
C GLY A 37 -1.34 21.40 17.00
N SER A 38 -2.48 21.56 17.67
CA SER A 38 -2.69 21.10 19.04
C SER A 38 -2.85 19.59 19.13
N GLY A 39 -2.51 19.01 20.28
CA GLY A 39 -2.91 17.66 20.65
C GLY A 39 -3.39 17.64 22.10
N GLN A 40 -4.05 16.55 22.48
CA GLN A 40 -4.66 16.41 23.79
C GLN A 40 -4.72 14.94 24.20
N GLU A 41 -4.80 14.73 25.50
CA GLU A 41 -5.15 13.43 26.07
C GLU A 41 -6.67 13.22 26.05
N HIS A 42 -7.08 11.99 25.79
CA HIS A 42 -8.48 11.59 25.77
C HIS A 42 -8.73 10.53 26.84
N LEU A 43 -9.10 10.99 28.02
CA LEU A 43 -9.34 10.14 29.21
C LEU A 43 -10.55 9.20 29.03
N GLY A 44 -11.42 9.46 28.04
CA GLY A 44 -12.54 8.58 27.69
C GLY A 44 -12.15 7.29 26.98
N LYS A 45 -10.88 7.14 26.57
CA LYS A 45 -10.30 5.95 25.91
C LYS A 45 -11.23 5.39 24.82
N ASP A 46 -11.33 4.06 24.73
CA ASP A 46 -12.16 3.36 23.75
C ASP A 46 -13.66 3.39 24.08
N ILE A 47 -14.06 3.93 25.25
CA ILE A 47 -15.47 4.02 25.64
C ILE A 47 -16.19 5.09 24.82
N SER A 48 -15.47 6.14 24.42
CA SER A 48 -15.99 7.19 23.54
C SER A 48 -14.95 7.51 22.46
N PRO A 49 -15.10 7.02 21.23
CA PRO A 49 -14.11 7.24 20.17
C PRO A 49 -14.12 8.69 19.63
N ILE A 50 -15.09 9.51 20.03
CA ILE A 50 -15.21 10.91 19.58
C ILE A 50 -14.37 11.80 20.50
N MET A 51 -13.29 12.35 19.95
CA MET A 51 -12.46 13.37 20.60
C MET A 51 -12.75 14.74 19.98
N ILE A 52 -13.14 15.71 20.81
CA ILE A 52 -13.34 17.10 20.39
C ILE A 52 -12.07 17.87 20.68
N CYS A 53 -11.46 18.47 19.66
CA CYS A 53 -10.25 19.25 19.82
C CYS A 53 -10.50 20.48 20.70
N ILE A 54 -9.74 20.63 21.79
CA ILE A 54 -9.88 21.75 22.74
C ILE A 54 -9.54 23.10 22.07
N ALA A 55 -8.62 23.11 21.11
CA ALA A 55 -8.16 24.35 20.46
C ALA A 55 -9.08 24.81 19.31
N CYS A 56 -9.63 23.89 18.52
CA CYS A 56 -10.38 24.25 17.30
C CYS A 56 -11.79 23.65 17.19
N GLY A 57 -12.21 22.83 18.16
CA GLY A 57 -13.55 22.22 18.19
C GLY A 57 -13.80 21.13 17.14
N LYS A 58 -12.82 20.80 16.29
CA LYS A 58 -12.98 19.73 15.30
C LYS A 58 -13.05 18.35 15.96
N LEU A 59 -13.96 17.52 15.45
CA LEU A 59 -14.13 16.15 15.90
C LEU A 59 -13.10 15.25 15.23
N ASN A 60 -12.43 14.44 16.03
CA ASN A 60 -11.44 13.46 15.64
C ASN A 60 -11.87 12.09 16.18
N CYS A 61 -11.47 11.03 15.50
CA CYS A 61 -11.62 9.66 15.98
C CYS A 61 -10.37 9.27 16.78
N PHE A 62 -10.54 8.96 18.06
CA PHE A 62 -9.46 8.53 18.94
C PHE A 62 -8.89 7.16 18.53
N THR A 63 -9.78 6.22 18.18
CA THR A 63 -9.44 4.83 17.81
C THR A 63 -8.64 4.76 16.52
N HIS A 64 -9.03 5.54 15.51
CA HIS A 64 -8.41 5.51 14.18
C HIS A 64 -7.35 6.58 13.93
N ASP A 65 -7.18 7.54 14.85
CA ASP A 65 -6.28 8.69 14.70
C ASP A 65 -6.50 9.44 13.37
N VAL A 66 -7.76 9.84 13.10
CA VAL A 66 -8.19 10.60 11.91
C VAL A 66 -9.28 11.63 12.26
N ILE A 67 -9.68 12.47 11.29
CA ILE A 67 -10.91 13.28 11.42
C ILE A 67 -12.13 12.35 11.61
N TRP A 68 -13.08 12.77 12.46
CA TRP A 68 -14.27 11.98 12.77
C TRP A 68 -15.08 11.63 11.51
N HIS A 69 -15.38 10.34 11.36
CA HIS A 69 -16.20 9.80 10.27
C HIS A 69 -17.70 10.00 10.59
N VAL A 70 -18.20 11.20 10.28
CA VAL A 70 -19.60 11.59 10.51
C VAL A 70 -20.58 10.58 9.88
N GLY A 71 -21.58 10.18 10.65
CA GLY A 71 -22.62 9.24 10.21
C GLY A 71 -22.18 7.77 10.17
N ARG A 72 -20.98 7.45 10.66
CA ARG A 72 -20.44 6.09 10.72
C ARG A 72 -19.87 5.79 12.11
N THR A 73 -20.07 4.58 12.58
CA THR A 73 -19.37 3.99 13.72
C THR A 73 -17.94 3.59 13.32
N CYS A 74 -17.08 3.31 14.30
CA CYS A 74 -15.71 2.87 14.00
C CYS A 74 -15.70 1.56 13.20
N THR A 75 -16.57 0.62 13.55
CA THR A 75 -16.69 -0.67 12.85
C THR A 75 -17.12 -0.52 11.40
N GLU A 76 -18.05 0.40 11.10
CA GLU A 76 -18.47 0.68 9.71
C GLU A 76 -17.36 1.35 8.90
N TYR A 77 -16.64 2.30 9.50
CA TYR A 77 -15.49 2.95 8.85
C TYR A 77 -14.38 1.95 8.50
N GLU A 78 -14.08 1.03 9.41
CA GLU A 78 -13.07 -0.01 9.18
C GLU A 78 -13.50 -1.02 8.10
N ALA A 79 -14.76 -1.44 8.10
CA ALA A 79 -15.29 -2.31 7.05
C ALA A 79 -15.19 -1.66 5.66
N GLU A 80 -15.57 -0.39 5.53
CA GLU A 80 -15.44 0.36 4.28
C GLU A 80 -13.97 0.48 3.84
N LYS A 81 -13.09 0.88 4.76
CA LYS A 81 -11.65 1.00 4.47
C LYS A 81 -11.07 -0.33 3.99
N ASN A 82 -11.38 -1.44 4.66
CA ASN A 82 -10.91 -2.77 4.28
C ASN A 82 -11.44 -3.20 2.91
N THR A 83 -12.68 -2.88 2.57
CA THR A 83 -13.21 -3.16 1.22
C THR A 83 -12.50 -2.35 0.13
N ILE A 84 -12.20 -1.08 0.38
CA ILE A 84 -11.47 -0.22 -0.57
C ILE A 84 -10.02 -0.69 -0.73
N GLU A 85 -9.33 -1.00 0.36
CA GLU A 85 -7.97 -1.53 0.33
C GLU A 85 -7.93 -2.89 -0.38
N GLY A 86 -8.93 -3.75 -0.14
CA GLY A 86 -9.14 -4.99 -0.88
C GLY A 86 -9.31 -4.76 -2.37
N ALA A 87 -10.23 -3.87 -2.78
CA ALA A 87 -10.45 -3.54 -4.19
C ALA A 87 -9.20 -2.94 -4.87
N THR A 88 -8.42 -2.16 -4.13
CA THR A 88 -7.14 -1.61 -4.59
C THR A 88 -6.12 -2.73 -4.81
N ARG A 89 -6.03 -3.67 -3.86
CA ARG A 89 -5.15 -4.85 -3.96
C ARG A 89 -5.54 -5.75 -5.12
N ASP A 90 -6.83 -6.03 -5.29
CA ASP A 90 -7.34 -6.85 -6.40
C ASP A 90 -7.04 -6.20 -7.76
N THR A 91 -7.14 -4.88 -7.84
CA THR A 91 -6.79 -4.13 -9.06
C THR A 91 -5.29 -4.25 -9.35
N ILE A 92 -4.43 -4.09 -8.34
CA ILE A 92 -2.98 -4.28 -8.47
C ILE A 92 -2.66 -5.71 -8.90
N GLU A 93 -3.30 -6.73 -8.33
CA GLU A 93 -3.07 -8.15 -8.67
C GLU A 93 -3.56 -8.50 -10.09
N ARG A 94 -4.65 -7.88 -10.55
CA ARG A 94 -5.16 -8.09 -11.92
C ARG A 94 -4.30 -7.40 -12.97
N GLU A 95 -3.82 -6.20 -12.68
CA GLU A 95 -3.13 -5.35 -13.65
C GLU A 95 -1.60 -5.52 -13.64
N THR A 96 -1.04 -6.08 -12.57
CA THR A 96 0.40 -6.28 -12.41
C THR A 96 0.74 -7.73 -12.07
N LYS A 97 1.92 -8.17 -12.50
CA LYS A 97 2.48 -9.48 -12.14
C LYS A 97 3.88 -9.35 -11.59
N THR A 98 4.21 -10.24 -10.66
CA THR A 98 5.54 -10.33 -10.07
C THR A 98 6.48 -11.06 -11.02
N CYS A 99 7.66 -10.49 -11.30
CA CYS A 99 8.69 -11.20 -12.05
C CYS A 99 9.17 -12.43 -11.26
N PRO A 100 9.15 -13.64 -11.83
CA PRO A 100 9.63 -14.84 -11.14
C PRO A 100 11.16 -14.83 -10.92
N GLY A 101 11.91 -14.05 -11.70
CA GLY A 101 13.36 -13.94 -11.56
C GLY A 101 13.83 -12.95 -10.48
N CYS A 102 13.13 -11.84 -10.26
CA CYS A 102 13.59 -10.77 -9.33
C CYS A 102 12.55 -10.25 -8.34
N GLY A 103 11.29 -10.70 -8.40
CA GLY A 103 10.25 -10.30 -7.46
C GLY A 103 9.65 -8.90 -7.67
N ILE A 104 10.13 -8.12 -8.64
CA ILE A 104 9.57 -6.80 -8.93
C ILE A 104 8.22 -6.94 -9.66
N ARG A 105 7.22 -6.15 -9.25
CA ARG A 105 5.93 -6.06 -9.96
C ARG A 105 6.08 -5.29 -11.27
N ILE A 106 5.50 -5.84 -12.31
CA ILE A 106 5.52 -5.33 -13.68
C ILE A 106 4.07 -5.12 -14.14
N TYR A 107 3.80 -4.03 -14.84
CA TYR A 107 2.54 -3.78 -15.55
C TYR A 107 2.71 -4.11 -17.03
N LYS A 108 1.69 -4.71 -17.66
CA LYS A 108 1.72 -5.06 -19.09
C LYS A 108 1.12 -3.96 -19.96
N TYR A 109 1.94 -3.36 -20.82
CA TYR A 109 1.47 -2.48 -21.90
C TYR A 109 1.25 -3.29 -23.19
N GLY A 110 0.14 -4.02 -23.28
CA GLY A 110 -0.37 -4.67 -24.50
C GLY A 110 0.45 -5.83 -25.11
N GLY A 111 -0.05 -6.36 -26.23
CA GLY A 111 0.75 -6.92 -27.33
C GLY A 111 1.12 -8.41 -27.37
N CYS A 112 1.72 -8.98 -26.32
CA CYS A 112 2.25 -10.36 -26.38
C CYS A 112 2.18 -11.07 -25.02
N THR A 113 2.08 -12.41 -25.00
CA THR A 113 2.17 -13.20 -23.77
C THR A 113 3.62 -13.44 -23.33
N HIS A 114 4.60 -13.27 -24.21
CA HIS A 114 6.02 -13.23 -23.85
C HIS A 114 6.37 -11.88 -23.21
N MET A 115 7.00 -11.91 -22.04
CA MET A 115 7.42 -10.73 -21.29
C MET A 115 8.90 -10.83 -20.96
N THR A 116 9.62 -9.70 -21.07
CA THR A 116 11.02 -9.58 -20.60
C THR A 116 11.07 -8.55 -19.48
N CYS A 117 11.50 -8.98 -18.29
CA CYS A 117 11.71 -8.06 -17.17
C CYS A 117 12.96 -7.20 -17.39
N LYS A 118 13.04 -6.05 -16.71
CA LYS A 118 14.26 -5.23 -16.63
C LYS A 118 15.48 -5.98 -16.09
N CYS A 119 15.28 -7.04 -15.30
CA CYS A 119 16.37 -7.91 -14.85
C CYS A 119 16.89 -8.88 -15.94
N GLY A 120 16.28 -8.88 -17.13
CA GLY A 120 16.61 -9.77 -18.23
C GLY A 120 15.87 -11.10 -18.23
N HIS A 121 15.17 -11.46 -17.14
CA HIS A 121 14.40 -12.70 -17.09
C HIS A 121 13.18 -12.64 -18.03
N GLN A 122 12.99 -13.70 -18.82
CA GLN A 122 11.91 -13.81 -19.80
C GLN A 122 10.91 -14.86 -19.36
N PHE A 123 9.63 -14.54 -19.38
CA PHE A 123 8.60 -15.43 -18.87
C PHE A 123 7.27 -15.25 -19.61
N CYS A 124 6.39 -16.24 -19.50
CA CYS A 124 5.02 -16.13 -19.98
C CYS A 124 4.19 -15.26 -19.01
N TRP A 125 3.57 -14.19 -19.51
CA TRP A 125 2.69 -13.32 -18.74
C TRP A 125 1.49 -14.05 -18.14
N LEU A 126 0.96 -15.08 -18.82
CA LEU A 126 -0.22 -15.79 -18.34
C LEU A 126 0.11 -16.62 -17.09
N CYS A 127 1.13 -17.48 -17.19
CA CYS A 127 1.45 -18.48 -16.17
C CYS A 127 2.75 -18.26 -15.41
N CYS A 128 3.51 -17.22 -15.71
CA CYS A 128 4.83 -16.93 -15.12
C CYS A 128 5.90 -18.02 -15.34
N ALA A 129 5.68 -18.98 -16.24
CA ALA A 129 6.68 -19.98 -16.60
C ALA A 129 7.86 -19.35 -17.35
N ASP A 130 9.06 -19.91 -17.16
CA ASP A 130 10.29 -19.47 -17.82
C ASP A 130 10.17 -19.64 -19.33
N TYR A 131 10.32 -18.54 -20.06
CA TYR A 131 10.15 -18.54 -21.51
C TYR A 131 11.26 -19.30 -22.23
N LYS A 132 12.45 -19.39 -21.63
CA LYS A 132 13.55 -20.17 -22.19
C LYS A 132 13.16 -21.65 -22.28
N ASN A 133 12.55 -22.21 -21.24
CA ASN A 133 12.09 -23.60 -21.26
C ASN A 133 10.97 -23.83 -22.28
N ILE A 134 10.07 -22.86 -22.45
CA ILE A 134 8.99 -22.95 -23.46
C ILE A 134 9.58 -22.99 -24.88
N ILE A 135 10.63 -22.21 -25.16
CA ILE A 135 11.30 -22.22 -26.46
C ILE A 135 12.12 -23.50 -26.66
N ASP A 136 12.86 -23.93 -25.65
CA ASP A 136 13.79 -25.07 -25.76
C ASP A 136 13.05 -26.42 -25.83
N TYR A 137 11.92 -26.55 -25.13
CA TYR A 137 11.24 -27.83 -24.95
C TYR A 137 9.77 -27.85 -25.37
N GLY A 138 9.20 -26.69 -25.72
CA GLY A 138 7.85 -26.57 -26.26
C GLY A 138 6.76 -26.24 -25.24
N ASN A 139 5.52 -26.23 -25.75
CA ASN A 139 4.35 -25.68 -25.04
C ASN A 139 3.92 -26.48 -23.79
N ASN A 140 4.45 -27.67 -23.56
CA ASN A 140 4.22 -28.44 -22.33
C ASN A 140 4.98 -27.87 -21.12
N TYR A 141 5.83 -26.85 -21.31
CA TYR A 141 6.54 -26.14 -20.24
C TYR A 141 5.84 -24.85 -19.79
N HIS A 142 4.65 -24.57 -20.31
CA HIS A 142 3.72 -23.69 -19.62
C HIS A 142 3.13 -24.39 -18.38
N GLU A 143 2.66 -23.63 -17.40
CA GLU A 143 1.84 -24.19 -16.30
C GLU A 143 0.59 -24.88 -16.87
N LEU A 144 0.13 -25.97 -16.24
CA LEU A 144 -1.03 -26.76 -16.71
C LEU A 144 -2.31 -25.93 -16.90
N THR A 145 -2.45 -24.85 -16.14
CA THR A 145 -3.59 -23.93 -16.18
C THR A 145 -3.43 -22.82 -17.23
N CYS A 146 -2.30 -22.78 -17.93
CA CYS A 146 -2.05 -21.79 -18.98
C CYS A 146 -2.79 -22.17 -20.26
N GLU A 147 -3.45 -21.21 -20.88
CA GLU A 147 -4.13 -21.39 -22.17
C GLU A 147 -3.18 -21.83 -23.31
N LEU A 148 -1.88 -21.56 -23.17
CA LEU A 148 -0.85 -21.96 -24.13
C LEU A 148 -0.28 -23.35 -23.86
N TYR A 149 -0.66 -23.98 -22.74
CA TYR A 149 -0.22 -25.33 -22.42
C TYR A 149 -0.74 -26.32 -23.45
N SER A 150 0.15 -27.14 -24.01
CA SER A 150 -0.19 -28.23 -24.91
C SER A 150 0.67 -29.44 -24.61
N LYS A 151 0.03 -30.62 -24.50
CA LYS A 151 0.71 -31.91 -24.29
C LYS A 151 1.46 -32.45 -25.52
N SER A 152 1.63 -31.67 -26.57
CA SER A 152 2.22 -32.19 -27.82
C SER A 152 3.74 -32.36 -27.73
N ALA A 153 4.15 -33.56 -27.31
CA ALA A 153 5.31 -34.20 -27.88
C ALA A 153 4.99 -34.48 -29.36
N TYR A 154 5.70 -33.85 -30.29
CA TYR A 154 5.69 -34.30 -31.68
C TYR A 154 6.31 -35.71 -31.71
N LEU A 155 5.46 -36.71 -31.92
CA LEU A 155 5.88 -37.98 -32.51
C LEU A 155 6.13 -37.70 -33.99
N ILE A 156 7.41 -37.72 -34.38
CA ILE A 156 7.84 -38.04 -35.75
C ILE A 156 8.77 -39.23 -35.65
#